data_AF-A0A2A3YJ03-F1
#
_entry.id   AF-A0A2A3YJ03-F1
#
_cell.length_a   1.000
_cell.length_b   1.000
_cell.length_c   1.000
_cell.angle_alpha   90.00
_cell.angle_beta   90.00
_cell.angle_gamma   90.00
#
_symmetry.space_group_name_H-M   'P 1'
#
loop_
_entity.id
_entity.type
_entity.pdbx_description
1 polymer ?
#
loop_
_entity_poly.entity_id
_entity_poly.type
_entity_poly.pdbx_seq_one_letter_code
_entity_poly.pdbx_strand_id
1 'polypeptide(L)'
;MRSNRVNLSDSEQTVALKFSMPVTDVSLTIEDLDRDRGLTRDFQDEVYIPSDAAMFTQHEAGSRVIGRGSPSAPFRAADDVFGDVNGPDYAVTLRWAGPVRAITIGYRQGVLANLSTTPTVWFSPVTFTPPAGS
;
A
#
# COMPACT_ATOMS: atom_id res chain seq x y z
N MET A 1 16.68 -13.34 -20.09
CA MET A 1 16.73 -13.17 -18.63
C MET A 1 15.35 -13.49 -18.08
N ARG A 2 15.24 -14.37 -17.07
CA ARG A 2 13.97 -14.62 -16.38
C ARG A 2 13.64 -13.38 -15.53
N SER A 3 12.39 -12.93 -15.55
CA SER A 3 11.90 -11.87 -14.68
C SER A 3 12.16 -12.23 -13.21
N ASN A 4 12.60 -11.28 -12.39
CA ASN A 4 12.82 -11.47 -10.96
C ASN A 4 11.50 -11.64 -10.17
N ARG A 5 10.35 -11.61 -10.84
CA ARG A 5 8.99 -11.83 -10.30
C ARG A 5 8.74 -13.19 -9.63
N VAL A 6 9.69 -14.11 -9.60
CA VAL A 6 9.42 -15.50 -9.21
C VAL A 6 8.98 -15.62 -7.74
N ASN A 7 9.24 -14.62 -6.89
CA ASN A 7 8.89 -14.66 -5.46
C ASN A 7 8.20 -13.38 -4.94
N LEU A 8 7.10 -12.94 -5.57
CA LEU A 8 6.21 -11.96 -4.91
C LEU A 8 5.73 -12.47 -3.54
N SER A 9 5.65 -13.79 -3.35
CA SER A 9 5.36 -14.44 -2.05
C SER A 9 6.44 -14.23 -0.99
N ASP A 10 7.71 -14.09 -1.39
CA ASP A 10 8.83 -13.96 -0.43
C ASP A 10 9.18 -12.48 -0.16
N SER A 11 8.54 -11.56 -0.90
CA SER A 11 8.69 -10.10 -0.74
C SER A 11 7.39 -9.43 -0.28
N GLU A 12 6.40 -10.22 0.16
CA GLU A 12 5.17 -9.71 0.71
C GLU A 12 5.38 -9.26 2.17
N GLN A 13 5.00 -8.01 2.44
CA GLN A 13 4.96 -7.44 3.77
C GLN A 13 3.51 -7.26 4.19
N THR A 14 3.24 -7.48 5.47
CA THR A 14 1.96 -7.12 6.10
C THR A 14 2.21 -6.04 7.13
N VAL A 15 1.55 -4.90 6.97
CA VAL A 15 1.57 -3.81 7.95
C VAL A 15 0.30 -3.86 8.76
N ALA A 16 0.45 -3.97 10.08
CA ALA A 16 -0.66 -4.03 11.02
C ALA A 16 -0.60 -2.85 12.00
N LEU A 17 -1.62 -1.99 11.96
CA LEU A 17 -1.83 -0.95 12.96
C LEU A 17 -2.82 -1.51 13.99
N LYS A 18 -2.43 -1.55 15.27
CA LYS A 18 -3.26 -2.05 16.37
C LYS A 18 -3.50 -0.93 17.37
N PHE A 19 -4.76 -0.69 17.69
CA PHE A 19 -5.18 0.32 18.66
C PHE A 19 -5.56 -0.35 19.97
N SER A 20 -5.17 0.24 21.11
CA SER A 20 -5.52 -0.28 22.45
C SER A 20 -7.03 -0.20 22.73
N MET A 21 -7.72 0.74 22.08
CA MET A 21 -9.18 0.89 22.10
C MET A 21 -9.70 1.09 20.66
N PRO A 22 -11.00 0.84 20.39
CA PRO A 22 -11.57 1.18 19.09
C PRO A 22 -11.45 2.68 18.81
N VAL A 23 -10.93 3.03 17.63
CA VAL A 23 -10.82 4.42 17.14
C VAL A 23 -11.72 4.62 15.93
N THR A 24 -12.14 5.84 15.65
CA THR A 24 -12.91 6.19 14.44
C THR A 24 -12.11 7.13 13.54
N ASP A 25 -12.63 7.40 12.33
CA ASP A 25 -12.02 8.34 11.37
C ASP A 25 -10.53 8.11 11.13
N VAL A 26 -10.12 6.84 11.00
CA VAL A 26 -8.72 6.53 10.69
C VAL A 26 -8.44 6.92 9.25
N SER A 27 -7.37 7.69 9.03
CA SER A 27 -6.86 8.01 7.71
C SER A 27 -5.36 7.72 7.67
N LEU A 28 -4.90 7.12 6.58
CA LEU A 28 -3.48 6.98 6.30
C LEU A 28 -3.20 7.17 4.83
N THR A 29 -2.03 7.71 4.50
CA THR A 29 -1.54 7.81 3.13
C THR A 29 -0.38 6.85 2.96
N ILE A 30 -0.40 6.11 1.87
CA ILE A 30 0.63 5.17 1.45
C ILE A 30 1.29 5.79 0.24
N GLU A 31 2.60 5.98 0.31
CA GLU A 31 3.38 6.64 -0.73
C GLU A 31 4.24 5.62 -1.48
N ASP A 32 4.90 6.10 -2.55
CA ASP A 32 5.94 5.36 -3.28
C ASP A 32 5.43 4.12 -4.04
N LEU A 33 4.20 4.16 -4.60
CA LEU A 33 3.73 3.08 -5.49
C LEU A 33 4.42 3.18 -6.85
N ASP A 34 5.40 2.33 -7.11
CA ASP A 34 6.21 2.37 -8.33
C ASP A 34 6.10 1.13 -9.25
N ARG A 35 6.80 1.20 -10.38
CA ARG A 35 6.86 0.18 -11.43
C ARG A 35 8.30 0.04 -11.91
N ASP A 36 8.83 -1.20 -11.96
CA ASP A 36 10.24 -1.41 -12.30
C ASP A 36 10.52 -0.97 -13.73
N ARG A 37 11.74 -0.47 -13.90
CA ARG A 37 12.37 -0.19 -15.17
C ARG A 37 13.02 -1.44 -15.80
N GLY A 38 12.57 -2.63 -15.42
CA GLY A 38 13.00 -3.90 -16.00
C GLY A 38 12.43 -4.14 -17.40
N LEU A 39 13.03 -5.07 -18.15
CA LEU A 39 12.59 -5.45 -19.51
C LEU A 39 11.14 -5.95 -19.59
N THR A 40 10.46 -6.18 -18.47
CA THR A 40 9.19 -6.91 -18.42
C THR A 40 7.93 -6.06 -18.23
N ARG A 41 8.01 -4.72 -18.14
CA ARG A 41 6.82 -3.84 -18.02
C ARG A 41 5.88 -4.28 -16.89
N ASP A 42 6.42 -4.56 -15.71
CA ASP A 42 5.69 -5.19 -14.62
C ASP A 42 5.66 -4.26 -13.38
N PHE A 43 4.49 -4.08 -12.76
CA PHE A 43 4.34 -3.30 -11.51
C PHE A 43 5.25 -3.85 -10.42
N GLN A 44 5.94 -2.96 -9.69
CA GLN A 44 6.81 -3.31 -8.57
C GLN A 44 6.00 -3.40 -7.30
N ASP A 45 5.21 -2.36 -7.04
CA ASP A 45 4.53 -2.24 -5.78
C ASP A 45 3.03 -2.40 -5.92
N GLU A 46 2.48 -3.27 -5.08
CA GLU A 46 1.05 -3.50 -4.98
C GLU A 46 0.59 -3.38 -3.52
N VAL A 47 -0.39 -2.52 -3.29
CA VAL A 47 -1.03 -2.34 -1.98
C VAL A 47 -2.44 -2.89 -2.01
N TYR A 48 -2.81 -3.64 -0.99
CA TYR A 48 -4.15 -4.18 -0.87
C TYR A 48 -4.57 -4.35 0.59
N ILE A 49 -5.87 -4.44 0.82
CA ILE A 49 -6.43 -4.87 2.11
C ILE A 49 -6.73 -6.36 2.02
N PRO A 50 -6.15 -7.22 2.90
CA PRO A 50 -6.49 -8.63 2.94
C PRO A 50 -7.99 -8.87 3.10
N SER A 51 -8.53 -9.94 2.49
CA SER A 51 -9.97 -10.19 2.47
C SER A 51 -10.61 -10.40 3.85
N ASP A 52 -9.80 -10.76 4.85
CA ASP A 52 -10.17 -10.96 6.24
C ASP A 52 -9.95 -9.72 7.13
N ALA A 53 -9.39 -8.64 6.57
CA ALA A 53 -9.15 -7.38 7.27
C ALA A 53 -10.33 -6.40 7.15
N ALA A 54 -10.35 -5.39 8.03
CA ALA A 54 -11.33 -4.32 7.95
C ALA A 54 -11.13 -3.49 6.67
N MET A 55 -12.11 -3.51 5.77
CA MET A 55 -12.07 -2.70 4.55
C MET A 55 -12.20 -1.21 4.85
N PHE A 56 -11.45 -0.40 4.11
CA PHE A 56 -11.63 1.05 4.13
C PHE A 56 -13.02 1.41 3.60
N THR A 57 -13.53 2.55 4.06
CA THR A 57 -14.81 3.11 3.63
C THR A 57 -14.68 4.07 2.44
N GLN A 58 -13.53 4.73 2.32
CA GLN A 58 -13.22 5.67 1.24
C GLN A 58 -11.73 5.56 0.89
N HIS A 59 -11.39 5.88 -0.35
CA HIS A 59 -10.01 6.07 -0.77
C HIS A 59 -9.90 7.26 -1.73
N GLU A 60 -8.72 7.88 -1.74
CA GLU A 60 -8.30 8.87 -2.72
C GLU A 60 -6.98 8.37 -3.30
N ALA A 61 -6.96 8.10 -4.60
CA ALA A 61 -5.78 7.63 -5.31
C ALA A 61 -5.21 8.78 -6.14
N GLY A 62 -3.89 8.89 -6.15
CA GLY A 62 -3.18 9.79 -7.03
C GLY A 62 -3.53 9.55 -8.50
N SER A 63 -3.29 10.56 -9.35
CA SER A 63 -3.68 10.51 -10.76
C SER A 63 -3.05 9.37 -11.56
N ARG A 64 -1.98 8.77 -11.03
CA ARG A 64 -1.23 7.67 -11.64
C ARG A 64 -1.34 6.36 -10.85
N VAL A 65 -2.31 6.25 -9.94
CA VAL A 65 -2.60 5.01 -9.23
C VAL A 65 -3.89 4.40 -9.77
N ILE A 66 -3.86 3.11 -10.07
CA ILE A 66 -5.01 2.31 -10.46
C ILE A 66 -5.27 1.20 -9.46
N GLY A 67 -6.48 0.64 -9.50
CA GLY A 67 -6.90 -0.45 -8.62
C GLY A 67 -7.97 -0.03 -7.62
N ARG A 68 -8.43 -0.97 -6.81
CA ARG A 68 -9.46 -0.75 -5.79
C ARG A 68 -9.03 -1.21 -4.40
N GLY A 69 -7.74 -1.52 -4.21
CA GLY A 69 -7.19 -1.96 -2.93
C GLY A 69 -7.67 -3.33 -2.45
N SER A 70 -8.10 -4.22 -3.34
CA SER A 70 -8.46 -5.61 -2.99
C SER A 70 -7.36 -6.58 -3.42
N PRO A 71 -7.24 -7.80 -2.85
CA PRO A 71 -6.18 -8.74 -3.24
C PRO A 71 -6.17 -9.09 -4.73
N SER A 72 -7.33 -9.06 -5.39
CA SER A 72 -7.50 -9.32 -6.83
C SER A 72 -7.42 -8.08 -7.72
N ALA A 73 -7.38 -6.89 -7.12
CA ALA A 73 -7.23 -5.61 -7.82
C ALA A 73 -6.57 -4.60 -6.87
N PRO A 74 -5.27 -4.78 -6.58
CA PRO A 74 -4.52 -3.95 -5.65
C PRO A 74 -4.32 -2.54 -6.23
N PHE A 75 -4.04 -1.57 -5.36
CA PHE A 75 -3.50 -0.28 -5.77
C PHE A 75 -2.07 -0.46 -6.27
N ARG A 76 -1.76 0.17 -7.41
CA ARG A 76 -0.44 0.14 -8.05
C ARG A 76 -0.31 1.28 -9.04
N ALA A 77 0.91 1.61 -9.44
CA ALA A 77 1.17 2.58 -10.50
C ALA A 77 0.42 2.23 -11.80
N ALA A 78 0.00 3.23 -12.57
CA ALA A 78 -0.72 3.06 -13.83
C ALA A 78 0.23 3.06 -15.05
N ASP A 79 1.40 3.67 -14.91
CA ASP A 79 2.38 3.92 -15.95
C ASP A 79 3.79 3.42 -15.56
N ASP A 80 4.67 3.29 -16.57
CA ASP A 80 6.10 3.03 -16.39
C ASP A 80 6.80 4.39 -16.24
N VAL A 81 7.43 4.70 -15.11
CA VAL A 81 8.05 6.04 -14.94
C VAL A 81 9.52 5.98 -14.56
N PHE A 82 10.28 6.85 -15.23
CA PHE A 82 11.62 7.27 -14.86
C PHE A 82 11.51 8.60 -14.12
N GLY A 83 11.72 8.63 -12.81
CA GLY A 83 11.65 9.87 -12.02
C GLY A 83 10.86 9.74 -10.73
N ASP A 84 10.71 10.87 -10.04
CA ASP A 84 10.25 10.98 -8.65
C ASP A 84 8.86 10.36 -8.43
N VAL A 85 8.86 9.15 -7.87
CA VAL A 85 7.66 8.43 -7.37
C VAL A 85 7.27 8.90 -5.97
N ASN A 86 8.09 9.77 -5.37
CA ASN A 86 7.76 10.49 -4.16
C ASN A 86 6.85 11.66 -4.53
N GLY A 87 5.55 11.41 -4.51
CA GLY A 87 4.59 12.47 -4.77
C GLY A 87 3.14 12.00 -4.71
N PRO A 88 2.19 12.95 -4.62
CA PRO A 88 0.78 12.64 -4.47
C PRO A 88 0.20 11.86 -5.66
N ASP A 89 0.84 11.90 -6.83
CA ASP A 89 0.39 11.17 -8.02
C ASP A 89 0.53 9.65 -7.89
N TYR A 90 1.45 9.17 -7.04
CA TYR A 90 1.69 7.74 -6.76
C TYR A 90 1.32 7.36 -5.33
N ALA A 91 0.54 8.20 -4.65
CA ALA A 91 0.08 7.95 -3.31
C ALA A 91 -1.38 7.44 -3.31
N VAL A 92 -1.74 6.70 -2.27
CA VAL A 92 -3.14 6.37 -1.99
C VAL A 92 -3.46 6.67 -0.53
N THR A 93 -4.50 7.47 -0.32
CA THR A 93 -5.05 7.75 1.01
C THR A 93 -6.26 6.86 1.25
N LEU A 94 -6.26 6.14 2.38
CA LEU A 94 -7.32 5.22 2.79
C LEU A 94 -7.99 5.73 4.07
N ARG A 95 -9.32 5.64 4.12
CA ARG A 95 -10.10 6.09 5.28
C ARG A 95 -11.08 5.04 5.80
N TRP A 96 -11.10 4.83 7.10
CA TRP A 96 -12.06 4.00 7.84
C TRP A 96 -12.93 4.89 8.75
N ALA A 97 -14.23 4.99 8.45
CA ALA A 97 -15.15 5.78 9.26
C ALA A 97 -15.54 5.12 10.58
N GLY A 98 -15.73 3.79 10.57
CA GLY A 98 -16.26 3.03 11.70
C GLY A 98 -15.23 2.74 12.80
N PRO A 99 -15.69 2.27 13.97
CA PRO A 99 -14.81 1.87 15.06
C PRO A 99 -13.92 0.69 14.62
N VAL A 100 -12.61 0.93 14.54
CA VAL A 100 -11.61 -0.08 14.19
C VAL A 100 -10.65 -0.29 15.35
N ARG A 101 -10.31 -1.55 15.63
CA ARG A 101 -9.26 -1.95 16.59
C ARG A 101 -7.96 -2.32 15.89
N ALA A 102 -8.04 -2.72 14.63
CA ALA A 102 -6.90 -3.08 13.83
C ALA A 102 -7.16 -2.75 12.36
N ILE A 103 -6.10 -2.32 11.69
CA ILE A 103 -6.03 -2.20 10.23
C ILE A 103 -4.89 -3.09 9.77
N THR A 104 -5.10 -3.80 8.67
CA THR A 104 -4.09 -4.65 8.06
C THR A 104 -4.00 -4.32 6.58
N ILE A 105 -2.78 -4.11 6.12
CA ILE A 105 -2.45 -3.72 4.75
C ILE A 105 -1.41 -4.71 4.25
N GLY A 106 -1.71 -5.35 3.13
CA GLY A 106 -0.75 -6.15 2.38
C GLY A 106 0.01 -5.25 1.40
N TYR A 107 1.31 -5.44 1.34
CA TYR A 107 2.21 -4.75 0.42
C TYR A 107 3.10 -5.78 -0.25
N ARG A 108 3.00 -5.91 -1.57
CA ARG A 108 3.88 -6.79 -2.34
C ARG A 108 4.88 -5.91 -3.06
N GLN A 109 6.15 -6.10 -2.75
CA GLN A 109 7.24 -5.38 -3.39
C GLN A 109 7.95 -6.24 -4.42
N GLY A 110 8.23 -5.66 -5.59
CA GLY A 110 9.10 -6.23 -6.59
C GLY A 110 10.56 -5.95 -6.24
N VAL A 111 11.23 -6.88 -5.56
CA VAL A 111 12.67 -6.74 -5.29
C VAL A 111 13.50 -7.22 -6.48
N LEU A 112 14.39 -6.36 -6.98
CA LEU A 112 15.43 -6.79 -7.91
C LEU A 112 16.48 -7.61 -7.14
N ALA A 113 16.50 -8.93 -7.38
CA ALA A 113 17.34 -9.91 -6.69
C ALA A 113 18.86 -9.59 -6.69
N ASN A 114 19.32 -8.73 -7.60
CA ASN A 114 20.73 -8.30 -7.72
C ASN A 114 21.07 -7.01 -6.96
N LEU A 115 20.10 -6.34 -6.33
CA LEU A 115 20.32 -5.05 -5.64
C LEU A 115 20.40 -5.15 -4.12
N SER A 116 20.19 -6.34 -3.53
CA SER A 116 20.19 -6.53 -2.06
C SER A 116 19.37 -5.46 -1.33
N THR A 117 18.24 -5.04 -1.90
CA THR A 117 17.41 -3.97 -1.32
C THR A 117 16.47 -4.55 -0.29
N THR A 118 16.36 -3.87 0.86
CA THR A 118 15.36 -4.17 1.88
C THR A 118 14.02 -3.59 1.43
N PRO A 119 12.95 -4.40 1.41
CA PRO A 119 11.63 -3.89 1.14
C PRO A 119 11.26 -2.74 2.07
N THR A 120 10.76 -1.62 1.54
CA THR A 120 10.42 -0.41 2.31
C THR A 120 9.06 0.10 1.88
N VAL A 121 8.24 0.50 2.85
CA VAL A 121 6.91 1.07 2.62
C VAL A 121 6.72 2.27 3.53
N TRP A 122 6.18 3.36 3.00
CA TRP A 122 5.97 4.62 3.71
C TRP A 122 4.50 4.85 4.02
N PHE A 123 4.19 5.07 5.30
CA PHE A 123 2.85 5.41 5.78
C PHE A 123 2.90 6.75 6.49
N SER A 124 2.38 7.81 5.87
CA SER A 124 2.35 9.13 6.50
C SER A 124 1.40 10.09 5.78
N PRO A 125 0.58 10.88 6.50
CA PRO A 125 0.36 10.82 7.95
C PRO A 125 -0.55 9.62 8.31
N VAL A 126 -0.53 9.20 9.58
CA VAL A 126 -1.56 8.33 10.15
C VAL A 126 -2.35 9.14 11.18
N THR A 127 -3.65 9.34 10.96
CA THR A 127 -4.54 10.09 11.83
C THR A 127 -5.74 9.24 12.24
N PHE A 128 -6.31 9.51 13.41
CA PHE A 128 -7.49 8.83 13.94
C PHE A 128 -8.14 9.64 15.07
N THR A 129 -9.41 9.38 15.34
CA THR A 129 -10.16 9.94 16.46
C THR A 129 -10.22 8.93 17.61
N PRO A 130 -9.67 9.23 18.80
CA PRO A 130 -9.79 8.36 19.97
C PRO A 130 -11.24 8.32 20.48
N PRO A 131 -11.63 7.26 21.22
CA PRO A 131 -12.96 7.17 21.81
C PRO A 131 -13.20 8.33 22.80
N ALA A 132 -14.44 8.83 22.87
CA ALA A 132 -14.81 9.89 23.79
C ALA A 132 -14.56 9.45 25.24
N GLY A 133 -13.72 10.19 25.97
CA GLY A 133 -13.38 9.92 27.37
C GLY A 133 -12.10 9.12 27.61
N SER A 134 -11.22 9.01 26.61
CA SER A 134 -9.83 8.53 26.77
C SER A 134 -8.94 9.49 27.55
#